data_AF-A0A2I0QNX8-F1
#
_entry.id   AF-A0A2I0QNX8-F1
#
_cell.length_a   1.000
_cell.length_b   1.000
_cell.length_c   1.000
_cell.angle_alpha   90.00
_cell.angle_beta   90.00
_cell.angle_gamma   90.00
#
_symmetry.space_group_name_H-M   'P 1'
#
loop_
_entity.id
_entity.type
_entity.pdbx_description
1 polymer ?
#
loop_
_entity_poly.entity_id
_entity_poly.type
_entity_poly.pdbx_seq_one_letter_code
_entity_poly.pdbx_strand_id
1 'polypeptide(L)' 'MLNFRANGLFDRNPTDCKTLYYKFLEKYEPELVPKYKSLFRIFFFPSKEYQKGLEESTNRLCEKYGLKNGLV' A
#
# COMPACT_ATOMS: atom_id res chain seq x y z
N MET A 1 -24.19 4.67 4.66
CA MET A 1 -23.61 4.53 6.00
C MET A 1 -22.56 3.44 5.94
N LEU A 2 -21.27 3.78 6.05
CA LEU A 2 -20.19 2.80 5.96
C LEU A 2 -19.56 2.67 7.35
N ASN A 3 -20.06 1.69 8.09
CA ASN A 3 -19.56 1.33 9.41
C ASN A 3 -18.20 0.64 9.30
N PHE A 4 -17.12 1.42 9.36
CA PHE A 4 -15.81 0.89 9.71
C PHE A 4 -15.74 0.73 11.23
N ARG A 5 -16.20 -0.42 11.76
CA ARG A 5 -15.80 -0.85 13.10
C ARG A 5 -14.35 -1.31 13.02
N ALA A 6 -13.42 -0.44 13.40
CA ALA A 6 -12.05 -0.81 13.69
C ALA A 6 -12.04 -1.53 15.04
N ASN A 7 -12.25 -2.84 15.02
CA ASN A 7 -12.06 -3.70 16.19
C ASN A 7 -10.84 -4.59 15.92
N GLY A 8 -9.81 -4.41 16.76
CA GLY A 8 -8.87 -5.47 17.16
C GLY A 8 -7.96 -6.05 16.09
N LEU A 9 -6.67 -5.77 16.23
CA LEU A 9 -5.52 -6.39 15.54
C LEU A 9 -5.40 -7.93 15.74
N PHE A 10 -6.41 -8.60 16.31
CA PHE A 10 -6.35 -10.01 16.75
C PHE A 10 -7.68 -10.80 16.60
N ASP A 11 -8.62 -10.35 15.77
CA ASP A 11 -9.79 -11.19 15.45
C ASP A 11 -9.40 -12.27 14.44
N ARG A 12 -9.73 -13.54 14.76
CA ARG A 12 -9.47 -14.76 13.97
C ARG A 12 -10.29 -14.88 12.68
N ASN A 13 -10.52 -13.76 12.00
CA ASN A 13 -10.88 -13.72 10.59
C ASN A 13 -9.64 -13.27 9.82
N PRO A 14 -9.36 -13.75 8.59
CA PRO A 14 -8.31 -13.20 7.75
C PRO A 14 -8.72 -11.78 7.33
N THR A 15 -8.56 -10.87 8.27
CA THR A 15 -8.76 -9.42 8.16
C THR A 15 -7.37 -8.80 8.20
N ASP A 16 -6.41 -9.46 7.56
CA ASP A 16 -5.08 -8.91 7.39
C ASP A 16 -5.18 -7.57 6.66
N CYS A 17 -4.20 -6.70 6.88
CA CYS A 17 -4.20 -5.35 6.34
C CYS A 17 -4.37 -5.32 4.81
N LYS A 18 -3.89 -6.35 4.10
CA LYS A 18 -4.01 -6.48 2.64
C LYS A 18 -5.45 -6.78 2.23
N THR A 19 -6.16 -7.63 2.98
CA THR A 19 -7.59 -7.89 2.78
C THR A 19 -8.45 -6.64 3.00
N LEU A 20 -8.20 -5.87 4.06
CA LEU A 20 -8.90 -4.59 4.28
C LEU A 20 -8.62 -3.57 3.18
N TYR A 21 -7.35 -3.50 2.75
CA TYR A 21 -6.93 -2.59 1.70
C TYR A 21 -7.55 -2.93 0.34
N TYR A 22 -7.66 -4.21 -0.01
CA TYR A 22 -8.36 -4.62 -1.23
C TYR A 22 -9.86 -4.34 -1.18
N LYS A 23 -10.53 -4.56 -0.04
CA LYS A 23 -11.94 -4.16 0.12
C LYS A 23 -12.14 -2.66 -0.05
N PHE A 24 -11.18 -1.86 0.40
CA PHE A 24 -11.19 -0.41 0.15
C PHE A 24 -11.06 -0.12 -1.35
N LEU A 25 -10.07 -0.70 -2.04
CA LEU A 25 -9.89 -0.49 -3.49
C LEU A 25 -11.11 -0.94 -4.28
N GLU A 26 -11.65 -2.13 -4.01
CA GLU A 26 -12.83 -2.67 -4.71
C GLU A 26 -14.05 -1.75 -4.63
N LYS A 27 -14.15 -0.96 -3.56
CA LYS A 27 -15.29 -0.10 -3.29
C LYS A 27 -15.14 1.32 -3.82
N TYR A 28 -13.93 1.87 -3.77
CA TYR A 28 -13.69 3.27 -4.10
C TYR A 28 -12.93 3.44 -5.43
N GLU A 29 -12.04 2.52 -5.76
CA GLU A 29 -11.13 2.60 -6.92
C GLU A 29 -10.91 1.21 -7.55
N PRO A 30 -11.97 0.55 -8.07
CA PRO A 30 -11.93 -0.85 -8.48
C PRO A 30 -10.93 -1.13 -9.62
N GLU A 31 -10.65 -0.13 -10.45
CA GLU A 31 -9.65 -0.16 -11.52
C GLU A 31 -8.21 -0.39 -11.03
N LEU A 32 -7.91 -0.04 -9.77
CA LEU A 32 -6.60 -0.25 -9.17
C LEU A 32 -6.39 -1.67 -8.66
N VAL A 33 -7.47 -2.42 -8.41
CA VAL A 33 -7.42 -3.80 -7.89
C VAL A 33 -6.50 -4.71 -8.70
N PRO A 34 -6.61 -4.81 -10.05
CA PRO A 34 -5.71 -5.66 -10.84
C PRO A 34 -4.24 -5.21 -10.75
N LYS A 35 -3.99 -3.90 -10.71
CA LYS A 35 -2.63 -3.34 -10.60
C LYS A 35 -1.98 -3.71 -9.28
N TYR A 36 -2.70 -3.57 -8.17
CA TYR A 36 -2.19 -3.90 -6.84
C TYR A 36 -2.04 -5.42 -6.64
N LYS A 37 -2.96 -6.22 -7.15
CA LYS A 37 -2.81 -7.69 -7.16
C LYS A 37 -1.55 -8.13 -7.91
N SER A 38 -1.25 -7.50 -9.04
CA SER A 38 -0.01 -7.73 -9.81
C SER A 38 1.24 -7.28 -9.04
N LEU A 39 1.17 -6.16 -8.34
CA LEU A 39 2.30 -5.58 -7.61
C LEU A 39 2.73 -6.42 -6.40
N PHE A 40 1.77 -6.89 -5.62
CA PHE A 40 2.06 -7.61 -4.37
C PHE A 40 2.03 -9.14 -4.53
N ARG A 41 1.30 -9.67 -5.52
CA ARG A 41 1.13 -11.11 -5.77
C ARG A 41 0.91 -11.88 -4.45
N ILE A 42 1.82 -12.81 -4.13
CA ILE A 42 1.81 -13.64 -2.92
C ILE A 42 2.44 -12.89 -1.72
N PHE A 43 3.31 -11.92 -1.97
CA PHE A 43 4.04 -11.19 -0.94
C PHE A 43 3.21 -10.06 -0.33
N PHE A 44 3.68 -9.59 0.82
CA PHE A 44 3.18 -8.39 1.49
C PHE A 44 3.93 -7.12 1.06
N PHE A 45 5.06 -7.29 0.37
CA PHE A 45 5.90 -6.20 -0.14
C PHE A 45 6.05 -6.31 -1.66
N PRO A 46 6.22 -5.18 -2.37
CA PRO A 46 6.47 -5.19 -3.80
C PRO A 46 7.90 -5.64 -4.11
N SER A 47 8.23 -5.89 -5.39
CA SER A 47 9.58 -6.34 -5.77
C SER A 47 10.67 -5.33 -5.39
N LYS A 48 11.93 -5.78 -5.28
CA LYS A 48 13.06 -4.89 -4.93
C LYS A 48 13.23 -3.77 -5.95
N GLU A 49 12.98 -4.06 -7.23
CA GLU A 49 13.06 -3.10 -8.32
C GLU A 49 12.00 -2.00 -8.14
N TYR A 50 10.79 -2.38 -7.76
CA TYR A 50 9.73 -1.42 -7.47
C TYR A 50 10.06 -0.55 -6.25
N GLN A 51 10.60 -1.16 -5.18
CA GLN A 51 11.05 -0.43 -3.99
C GLN A 51 12.16 0.57 -4.34
N LYS A 52 13.15 0.15 -5.12
CA LYS A 52 14.23 1.03 -5.59
C LYS A 52 13.69 2.19 -6.43
N GLY A 53 12.75 1.92 -7.34
CA GLY A 53 12.12 2.97 -8.13
C GLY A 53 11.34 3.99 -7.28
N LEU A 54 10.69 3.54 -6.20
CA LEU A 54 10.06 4.44 -5.22
C LEU A 54 11.09 5.29 -4.48
N GLU A 55 12.21 4.68 -4.06
CA GLU A 55 13.30 5.37 -3.38
C GLU A 55 13.92 6.45 -4.27
N GLU A 56 14.25 6.11 -5.52
CA GLU A 56 14.79 7.03 -6.52
C GLU A 56 13.82 8.19 -6.80
N SER A 57 12.52 7.88 -6.95
CA SER A 57 11.49 8.90 -7.17
C SER A 57 11.35 9.84 -5.97
N THR A 58 11.41 9.28 -4.76
CA THR A 58 11.31 10.05 -3.52
C THR A 58 12.54 10.94 -3.34
N ASN A 59 13.75 10.40 -3.53
CA ASN A 59 14.99 11.17 -3.47
C ASN A 59 14.96 12.35 -4.44
N ARG A 60 14.58 12.10 -5.70
CA ARG A 60 14.47 13.16 -6.72
C ARG A 60 13.47 14.25 -6.33
N LEU A 61 12.34 13.87 -5.72
CA LEU A 61 11.32 14.82 -5.27
C LEU A 61 11.82 15.62 -4.07
N CYS A 62 12.45 14.96 -3.09
CA CYS A 62 13.02 15.59 -1.91
C CYS A 62 14.12 16.59 -2.29
N GLU A 63 15.06 16.19 -3.16
CA GLU A 63 16.11 17.07 -3.69
C GLU A 63 15.53 18.31 -4.38
N LYS A 64 14.49 18.12 -5.22
CA LYS A 64 13.82 19.22 -5.93
C LYS A 64 13.27 20.29 -4.97
N TYR A 65 12.81 19.90 -3.79
CA TYR A 65 12.20 20.79 -2.82
C TYR A 65 13.09 21.08 -1.59
N GLY A 66 14.35 20.64 -1.60
CA GLY A 66 15.28 20.84 -0.47
C GLY A 66 14.88 20.10 0.82
N LEU A 67 14.11 19.02 0.71
CA LEU A 67 13.67 18.21 1.83
C LEU A 67 14.70 17.11 2.11
N LYS A 68 14.87 16.75 3.39
CA LYS A 68 15.61 15.54 3.76
C LYS A 68 14.68 14.34 3.59
N ASN A 69 15.13 13.32 2.85
CA ASN A 69 14.41 12.06 2.81
C ASN A 69 14.57 11.36 4.17
N GLY A 70 13.45 11.05 4.83
CA GLY A 70 13.40 10.40 6.14
C GLY A 70 12.97 8.92 6.09
N LEU A 71 12.88 8.33 4.89
CA LEU A 71 12.48 6.93 4.69
C LEU A 71 13.64 5.94 4.89
N VAL A 72 14.47 6.14 5.92
CA VAL A 72 15.57 5.24 6.32
C VAL A 72 15.37 4.79 7.76
#